data_AF-X1PQU8-F1
#
_entry.id   AF-X1PQU8-F1
#
_cell.length_a   1.000
_cell.length_b   1.000
_cell.length_c   1.000
_cell.angle_alpha   90.00
_cell.angle_beta   90.00
_cell.angle_gamma   90.00
#
_symmetry.space_group_name_H-M   'P 1'
#
loop_
_entity.id
_entity.type
_entity.pdbx_description
1 polymer ?
#
loop_
_entity_poly.entity_id
_entity_poly.type
_entity_poly.pdbx_seq_one_letter_code
_entity_poly.pdbx_strand_id
1 'polypeptide(L)'
;REFNKNFLTILVTPPEREKPYEGMSNFVGRMVDLAYRRKDDKIERASPETYKPGHNDVVDTAVAQLGFRILPATTYWELVDAMFDAGMVYEAEVTQRYAVPTLNDLVAVASTEEVRAEYEGSGEVGRSLVDAFILGIREAVGDFPVFSDHTRFDVGSARIVALDLQDVALQGSASAKKQTALMYMIARQCFMKKVAFSKEDFPFFTEKYLPFYERLVADLVDEYKVMCMDEFHKTGGHVGLQEQM
;
A
#
# COMPACT_ATOMS: atom_id res chain seq x y z
N ARG A 1 2.72 -7.91 -3.80
CA ARG A 1 4.10 -7.38 -3.67
C ARG A 1 4.51 -6.51 -4.86
N GLU A 2 4.41 -7.02 -6.10
CA GLU A 2 4.86 -6.30 -7.30
C GLU A 2 4.17 -4.93 -7.52
N PHE A 3 2.86 -4.82 -7.26
CA PHE A 3 2.16 -3.54 -7.34
C PHE A 3 2.83 -2.44 -6.48
N ASN A 4 3.05 -2.73 -5.19
CA ASN A 4 3.68 -1.77 -4.28
C ASN A 4 5.08 -1.38 -4.75
N LYS A 5 5.87 -2.37 -5.21
CA LYS A 5 7.22 -2.13 -5.74
C LYS A 5 7.18 -1.18 -6.94
N ASN A 6 6.31 -1.45 -7.91
CA ASN A 6 6.24 -0.65 -9.14
C ASN A 6 5.65 0.74 -8.88
N PHE A 7 4.57 0.82 -8.09
CA PHE A 7 3.97 2.08 -7.69
C PHE A 7 4.97 2.98 -6.94
N LEU A 8 5.62 2.45 -5.91
CA LEU A 8 6.60 3.21 -5.13
C LEU A 8 7.85 3.55 -5.95
N THR A 9 8.28 2.70 -6.88
CA THR A 9 9.40 3.02 -7.79
C THR A 9 9.07 4.25 -8.64
N ILE A 10 7.86 4.32 -9.21
CA ILE A 10 7.42 5.50 -9.97
C ILE A 10 7.30 6.71 -9.04
N LEU A 11 6.74 6.51 -7.85
CA LEU A 11 6.52 7.55 -6.86
C LEU A 11 7.84 8.24 -6.46
N VAL A 12 8.91 7.49 -6.23
CA VAL A 12 10.23 8.03 -5.83
C VAL A 12 11.12 8.41 -7.01
N THR A 13 10.70 8.12 -8.25
CA THR A 13 11.45 8.55 -9.44
C THR A 13 11.15 10.03 -9.72
N PRO A 14 12.17 10.90 -9.79
CA PRO A 14 11.96 12.29 -10.14
C PRO A 14 11.30 12.44 -11.52
N PRO A 15 10.35 13.38 -11.69
CA PRO A 15 9.57 13.50 -12.93
C PRO A 15 10.43 13.81 -14.16
N GLU A 16 11.58 14.47 -14.00
CA GLU A 16 12.52 14.78 -15.06
C GLU A 16 13.26 13.55 -15.61
N ARG A 17 13.16 12.39 -14.94
CA ARG A 17 13.79 11.15 -15.37
C ARG A 17 12.79 10.22 -16.05
N GLU A 18 13.19 9.65 -17.18
CA GLU A 18 12.40 8.62 -17.86
C GLU A 18 12.48 7.26 -17.15
N LYS A 19 13.55 7.02 -16.37
CA LYS A 19 13.82 5.76 -15.70
C LYS A 19 14.24 5.98 -14.25
N PRO A 20 13.90 5.04 -13.34
CA PRO A 20 14.39 5.08 -11.97
C PRO A 20 15.91 5.03 -11.93
N TYR A 21 16.49 5.45 -10.80
CA TYR A 21 17.91 5.23 -10.51
C TYR A 21 18.24 3.73 -10.59
N GLU A 22 19.47 3.40 -11.01
CA GLU A 22 19.92 2.02 -11.05
C GLU A 22 19.75 1.34 -9.68
N GLY A 23 19.18 0.13 -9.66
CA GLY A 23 18.91 -0.62 -8.43
C GLY A 23 17.71 -0.13 -7.60
N MET A 24 17.12 1.03 -7.90
CA MET A 24 16.04 1.62 -7.09
C MET A 24 14.82 0.71 -6.93
N SER A 25 14.39 0.03 -7.99
CA SER A 25 13.21 -0.85 -7.90
C SER A 25 13.42 -2.02 -6.93
N ASN A 26 14.62 -2.62 -6.93
CA ASN A 26 14.96 -3.68 -5.98
C ASN A 26 15.11 -3.13 -4.55
N PHE A 27 15.70 -1.95 -4.41
CA PHE A 27 15.80 -1.26 -3.13
C PHE A 27 14.43 -0.97 -2.52
N VAL A 28 13.50 -0.41 -3.31
CA VAL A 28 12.10 -0.18 -2.94
C VAL A 28 11.44 -1.48 -2.45
N GLY A 29 11.57 -2.56 -3.22
CA GLY A 29 11.01 -3.86 -2.83
C GLY A 29 11.53 -4.35 -1.48
N ARG A 30 12.83 -4.16 -1.22
CA ARG A 30 13.43 -4.50 0.07
C ARG A 30 12.92 -3.60 1.21
N MET A 31 12.78 -2.30 0.97
CA MET A 31 12.28 -1.37 1.99
C MET A 31 10.83 -1.71 2.40
N VAL A 32 10.01 -2.12 1.43
CA VAL A 32 8.66 -2.64 1.68
C VAL A 32 8.75 -3.89 2.57
N ASP A 33 9.55 -4.89 2.21
CA ASP A 33 9.67 -6.13 2.98
C ASP A 33 10.15 -5.87 4.43
N LEU A 34 11.16 -5.01 4.61
CA LEU A 34 11.68 -4.65 5.92
C LEU A 34 10.67 -3.84 6.76
N ALA A 35 9.90 -2.96 6.14
CA ALA A 35 8.87 -2.19 6.85
C ALA A 35 7.71 -3.08 7.31
N TYR A 36 7.25 -4.02 6.48
CA TYR A 36 6.24 -4.99 6.91
C TYR A 36 6.77 -5.89 8.03
N ARG A 37 8.01 -6.38 7.94
CA ARG A 37 8.64 -7.14 9.05
C ARG A 37 8.72 -6.33 10.34
N ARG A 38 9.00 -5.03 10.26
CA ARG A 38 9.04 -4.15 11.43
C ARG A 38 7.66 -3.96 12.06
N LYS A 39 6.57 -4.05 11.30
CA LYS A 39 5.19 -3.90 11.80
C LYS A 39 4.54 -5.23 12.19
N ASP A 40 5.19 -6.37 11.94
CA ASP A 40 4.68 -7.71 12.27
C ASP A 40 4.61 -7.92 13.79
N ASP A 41 3.52 -8.50 14.30
CA ASP A 41 3.32 -8.79 15.71
C ASP A 41 3.85 -10.17 16.15
N LYS A 42 4.29 -11.00 15.20
CA LYS A 42 4.81 -12.36 15.44
C LYS A 42 6.33 -12.42 15.48
N ILE A 43 7.01 -11.35 15.07
CA ILE A 43 8.47 -11.25 15.06
C ILE A 43 8.97 -10.61 16.37
N GLU A 44 9.83 -11.31 17.11
CA GLU A 44 10.29 -10.87 18.44
C GLU A 44 10.94 -9.48 18.47
N ARG A 45 11.66 -9.10 17.42
CA ARG A 45 12.34 -7.79 17.31
C ARG A 45 11.59 -6.77 16.45
N ALA A 46 10.32 -7.02 16.16
CA ALA A 46 9.47 -6.06 15.49
C ALA A 46 8.89 -5.03 16.47
N SER A 47 8.18 -4.06 15.91
CA SER A 47 7.56 -2.94 16.59
C SER A 47 6.18 -2.69 15.97
N PRO A 48 5.22 -3.61 16.19
CA PRO A 48 3.84 -3.46 15.71
C PRO A 48 3.21 -2.18 16.24
N GLU A 49 2.32 -1.59 15.46
CA GLU A 49 1.67 -0.33 15.84
C GLU A 49 0.63 -0.59 16.95
N THR A 50 0.71 0.21 18.02
CA THR A 50 -0.23 0.15 19.14
C THR A 50 -1.48 0.97 18.85
N TYR A 51 -2.63 0.46 19.27
CA TYR A 51 -3.90 1.15 19.13
C TYR A 51 -3.91 2.52 19.81
N LYS A 52 -4.37 3.53 19.07
CA LYS A 52 -4.51 4.91 19.54
C LYS A 52 -5.97 5.36 19.41
N PRO A 53 -6.69 5.54 20.54
CA PRO A 53 -8.06 6.06 20.50
C PRO A 53 -8.14 7.44 19.83
N GLY A 54 -9.24 7.69 19.12
CA GLY A 54 -9.52 8.96 18.43
C GLY A 54 -8.91 9.09 17.05
N HIS A 55 -8.22 8.06 16.54
CA HIS A 55 -7.65 8.06 15.20
C HIS A 55 -8.67 7.68 14.12
N ASN A 56 -9.65 6.83 14.45
CA ASN A 56 -10.67 6.41 13.51
C ASN A 56 -11.96 5.97 14.20
N ASP A 57 -13.06 6.65 13.88
CA ASP A 57 -14.37 6.40 14.53
C ASP A 57 -14.88 4.97 14.32
N VAL A 58 -14.61 4.35 13.16
CA VAL A 58 -15.04 2.96 12.86
C VAL A 58 -14.29 1.99 13.77
N VAL A 59 -12.98 2.15 13.90
CA VAL A 59 -12.14 1.31 14.76
C VAL A 59 -12.54 1.50 16.23
N ASP A 60 -12.68 2.74 16.69
CA ASP A 60 -13.02 3.04 18.08
C ASP A 60 -14.39 2.49 18.47
N THR A 61 -15.38 2.61 17.57
CA THR A 61 -16.72 2.04 17.76
C THR A 61 -16.66 0.52 17.83
N ALA A 62 -15.88 -0.11 16.96
CA ALA A 62 -15.72 -1.56 16.94
C ALA A 62 -15.05 -2.09 18.21
N VAL A 63 -14.01 -1.40 18.69
CA VAL A 63 -13.35 -1.70 19.97
C VAL A 63 -14.34 -1.64 21.14
N ALA A 64 -15.18 -0.60 21.17
CA ALA A 64 -16.20 -0.47 22.21
C ALA A 64 -17.25 -1.59 22.16
N GLN A 65 -17.69 -1.99 20.97
CA GLN A 65 -18.67 -3.07 20.76
C GLN A 65 -18.13 -4.44 21.17
N LEU A 66 -16.85 -4.72 20.91
CA LEU A 66 -16.22 -5.98 21.32
C LEU A 66 -16.16 -6.16 22.84
N GLY A 67 -16.23 -5.06 23.61
CA GLY A 67 -15.94 -5.10 25.04
C GLY A 67 -14.49 -5.54 25.34
N PHE A 68 -13.59 -5.38 24.35
CA PHE A 68 -12.23 -5.86 24.42
C PHE A 68 -11.44 -5.05 25.46
N ARG A 69 -10.70 -5.75 26.33
CA ARG A 69 -9.87 -5.08 27.33
C ARG A 69 -8.62 -4.50 26.68
N ILE A 70 -8.64 -3.20 26.41
CA ILE A 70 -7.47 -2.47 25.89
C ILE A 70 -6.42 -2.32 26.99
N LEU A 71 -5.21 -2.79 26.70
CA LEU A 71 -4.00 -2.54 27.47
C LEU A 71 -3.12 -1.52 26.73
N PRO A 72 -2.18 -0.83 27.40
CA PRO A 72 -1.28 0.12 26.74
C PRO A 72 -0.46 -0.45 25.57
N ALA A 73 -0.21 -1.76 25.59
CA ALA A 73 0.54 -2.47 24.55
C ALA A 73 -0.37 -3.16 23.51
N THR A 74 -1.69 -2.99 23.57
CA THR A 74 -2.60 -3.60 22.60
C THR A 74 -2.31 -3.07 21.20
N THR A 75 -1.98 -3.98 20.31
CA THR A 75 -1.62 -3.71 18.92
C THR A 75 -2.86 -3.64 18.03
N TYR A 76 -2.74 -2.97 16.88
CA TYR A 76 -3.79 -3.02 15.86
C TYR A 76 -3.98 -4.46 15.33
N TRP A 77 -2.95 -5.31 15.30
CA TRP A 77 -3.06 -6.70 14.87
C TRP A 77 -3.96 -7.53 15.79
N GLU A 78 -3.81 -7.38 17.11
CA GLU A 78 -4.71 -8.03 18.08
C GLU A 78 -6.17 -7.59 17.88
N LEU A 79 -6.40 -6.32 17.56
CA LEU A 79 -7.74 -5.80 17.27
C LEU A 79 -8.31 -6.34 15.96
N VAL A 80 -7.50 -6.43 14.90
CA VAL A 80 -7.90 -7.07 13.64
C VAL A 80 -8.36 -8.49 13.91
N ASP A 81 -7.58 -9.24 14.68
CA ASP A 81 -7.90 -10.60 15.04
C ASP A 81 -9.21 -10.71 15.84
N ALA A 82 -9.39 -9.86 16.85
CA ALA A 82 -10.59 -9.86 17.68
C ALA A 82 -11.85 -9.46 16.90
N MET A 83 -11.75 -8.44 16.03
CA MET A 83 -12.86 -7.99 15.18
C MET A 83 -13.25 -9.07 14.17
N PHE A 84 -12.27 -9.73 13.55
CA PHE A 84 -12.53 -10.81 12.61
C PHE A 84 -13.24 -12.00 13.28
N ASP A 85 -12.79 -12.40 14.47
CA ASP A 85 -13.43 -13.49 15.24
C ASP A 85 -14.88 -13.17 15.63
N ALA A 86 -15.19 -11.90 15.85
CA ALA A 86 -16.55 -11.41 16.12
C ALA A 86 -17.41 -11.25 14.85
N GLY A 87 -16.88 -11.54 13.66
CA GLY A 87 -17.58 -11.36 12.39
C GLY A 87 -17.62 -9.91 11.88
N MET A 88 -16.87 -9.00 12.50
CA MET A 88 -16.76 -7.58 12.14
C MET A 88 -15.72 -7.39 11.03
N VAL A 89 -15.95 -8.03 9.87
CA VAL A 89 -14.95 -8.14 8.78
C VAL A 89 -14.56 -6.78 8.22
N TYR A 90 -15.54 -5.88 8.06
CA TYR A 90 -15.27 -4.53 7.53
C TYR A 90 -14.41 -3.72 8.50
N GLU A 91 -14.74 -3.76 9.78
CA GLU A 91 -14.03 -3.09 10.85
C GLU A 91 -12.61 -3.65 11.00
N ALA A 92 -12.43 -4.97 10.85
CA ALA A 92 -11.12 -5.62 10.80
C ALA A 92 -10.30 -5.11 9.60
N GLU A 93 -10.89 -4.99 8.41
CA GLU A 93 -10.21 -4.42 7.23
C GLU A 93 -9.78 -2.96 7.47
N VAL A 94 -10.65 -2.12 8.03
CA VAL A 94 -10.32 -0.71 8.34
C VAL A 94 -9.22 -0.64 9.40
N THR A 95 -9.30 -1.47 10.44
CA THR A 95 -8.30 -1.54 11.52
C THR A 95 -6.93 -1.97 11.00
N GLN A 96 -6.88 -2.94 10.08
CA GLN A 96 -5.63 -3.42 9.48
C GLN A 96 -4.84 -2.30 8.78
N ARG A 97 -5.51 -1.27 8.27
CA ARG A 97 -4.86 -0.12 7.61
C ARG A 97 -3.88 0.57 8.55
N TYR A 98 -4.15 0.57 9.86
CA TYR A 98 -3.30 1.14 10.92
C TYR A 98 -2.24 0.17 11.46
N ALA A 99 -2.34 -1.11 11.11
CA ALA A 99 -1.35 -2.12 11.48
C ALA A 99 -0.20 -2.21 10.47
N VAL A 100 -0.40 -1.71 9.24
CA VAL A 100 0.57 -1.81 8.13
C VAL A 100 1.41 -0.54 7.94
N PRO A 101 2.57 -0.62 7.24
CA PRO A 101 3.45 0.52 7.07
C PRO A 101 2.88 1.67 6.23
N THR A 102 3.29 2.89 6.58
CA THR A 102 3.14 4.13 5.80
C THR A 102 4.40 4.45 4.99
N LEU A 103 4.34 5.49 4.13
CA LEU A 103 5.53 5.99 3.43
C LEU A 103 6.63 6.44 4.40
N ASN A 104 6.26 7.04 5.54
CA ASN A 104 7.22 7.48 6.56
C ASN A 104 7.92 6.30 7.24
N ASP A 105 7.24 5.16 7.40
CA ASP A 105 7.86 3.94 7.91
C ASP A 105 8.96 3.43 6.96
N LEU A 106 8.76 3.56 5.64
CA LEU A 106 9.79 3.19 4.66
C LEU A 106 11.06 4.06 4.83
N VAL A 107 10.90 5.36 5.06
CA VAL A 107 12.03 6.28 5.35
C VAL A 107 12.73 5.89 6.64
N ALA A 108 11.97 5.56 7.69
CA ALA A 108 12.53 5.16 8.97
C ALA A 108 13.37 3.88 8.86
N VAL A 109 12.93 2.92 8.03
CA VAL A 109 13.68 1.68 7.74
C VAL A 109 14.92 1.94 6.88
N ALA A 110 14.78 2.75 5.81
CA ALA A 110 15.88 3.11 4.93
C ALA A 110 17.00 3.89 5.64
N SER A 111 16.64 4.59 6.72
CA SER A 111 17.58 5.38 7.53
C SER A 111 18.31 4.58 8.60
N THR A 112 18.04 3.29 8.75
CA THR A 112 18.75 2.46 9.73
C THR A 112 20.22 2.28 9.34
N GLU A 113 21.09 2.14 10.34
CA GLU A 113 22.53 1.94 10.12
C GLU A 113 22.80 0.66 9.30
N GLU A 114 22.03 -0.40 9.56
CA GLU A 114 22.13 -1.68 8.83
C GLU A 114 21.89 -1.49 7.33
N VAL A 115 20.79 -0.81 6.95
CA VAL A 115 20.48 -0.55 5.53
C VAL A 115 21.51 0.39 4.91
N ARG A 116 21.96 1.41 5.64
CA ARG A 116 22.97 2.36 5.14
C ARG A 116 24.31 1.69 4.88
N ALA A 117 24.77 0.84 5.79
CA ALA A 117 26.01 0.08 5.63
C ALA A 117 25.91 -0.91 4.46
N GLU A 118 24.76 -1.58 4.29
CA GLU A 118 24.57 -2.55 3.22
C GLU A 118 24.57 -1.92 1.82
N TYR A 119 24.02 -0.72 1.69
CA TYR A 119 23.95 0.00 0.42
C TYR A 119 25.04 1.08 0.29
N GLU A 120 26.09 1.01 1.11
CA GLU A 120 27.24 1.91 0.99
C GLU A 120 27.86 1.77 -0.41
N GLY A 121 28.13 2.91 -1.05
CA GLY A 121 28.66 2.94 -2.43
C GLY A 121 27.65 2.56 -3.53
N SER A 122 26.41 2.20 -3.19
CA SER A 122 25.34 1.97 -4.17
C SER A 122 24.70 3.29 -4.62
N GLY A 123 24.37 3.38 -5.91
CA GLY A 123 23.74 4.56 -6.51
C GLY A 123 24.48 5.05 -7.74
N GLU A 124 24.15 6.27 -8.17
CA GLU A 124 24.81 6.93 -9.29
C GLU A 124 25.93 7.85 -8.78
N VAL A 125 26.86 8.23 -9.66
CA VAL A 125 27.97 9.14 -9.29
C VAL A 125 27.40 10.43 -8.69
N GLY A 126 27.77 10.71 -7.43
CA GLY A 126 27.32 11.89 -6.70
C GLY A 126 25.91 11.80 -6.09
N ARG A 127 25.24 10.65 -6.17
CA ARG A 127 23.91 10.44 -5.55
C ARG A 127 23.77 9.02 -4.98
N SER A 128 23.81 8.93 -3.65
CA SER A 128 23.52 7.71 -2.89
C SER A 128 22.11 7.18 -3.19
N LEU A 129 21.98 5.87 -3.36
CA LEU A 129 20.70 5.21 -3.60
C LEU A 129 19.72 5.42 -2.44
N VAL A 130 20.21 5.30 -1.20
CA VAL A 130 19.43 5.50 0.03
C VAL A 130 18.93 6.95 0.11
N ASP A 131 19.80 7.92 -0.15
CA ASP A 131 19.44 9.34 -0.07
C ASP A 131 18.46 9.73 -1.18
N ALA A 132 18.62 9.19 -2.38
CA ALA A 132 17.67 9.39 -3.48
C ALA A 132 16.28 8.84 -3.14
N PHE A 133 16.21 7.65 -2.52
CA PHE A 133 14.95 7.07 -2.06
C PHE A 133 14.28 7.91 -0.97
N ILE A 134 15.04 8.31 0.07
CA ILE A 134 14.52 9.11 1.18
C ILE A 134 14.00 10.46 0.68
N LEU A 135 14.76 11.11 -0.22
CA LEU A 135 14.33 12.37 -0.84
C LEU A 135 13.04 12.17 -1.64
N GLY A 136 12.99 11.15 -2.50
CA GLY A 136 11.81 10.86 -3.33
C GLY A 136 10.55 10.57 -2.51
N ILE A 137 10.67 9.87 -1.36
CA ILE A 137 9.52 9.66 -0.47
C ILE A 137 9.09 10.97 0.19
N ARG A 138 10.02 11.82 0.64
CA ARG A 138 9.69 13.11 1.26
C ARG A 138 8.99 14.05 0.28
N GLU A 139 9.48 14.12 -0.96
CA GLU A 139 8.84 14.85 -2.05
C GLU A 139 7.44 14.27 -2.32
N ALA A 140 7.31 12.95 -2.40
CA ALA A 140 6.01 12.31 -2.61
C ALA A 140 4.99 12.58 -1.51
N VAL A 141 5.41 12.66 -0.24
CA VAL A 141 4.52 13.03 0.88
C VAL A 141 4.01 14.46 0.73
N GLY A 142 4.82 15.39 0.21
CA GLY A 142 4.43 16.76 -0.06
C GLY A 142 3.54 16.91 -1.30
N ASP A 143 3.93 16.26 -2.41
CA ASP A 143 3.29 16.37 -3.72
C ASP A 143 2.00 15.53 -3.82
N PHE A 144 1.94 14.41 -3.12
CA PHE A 144 0.79 13.49 -3.11
C PHE A 144 0.29 13.21 -1.69
N PRO A 145 -0.31 14.21 -1.00
CA PRO A 145 -0.83 14.02 0.36
C PRO A 145 -1.82 12.86 0.48
N VAL A 146 -2.54 12.54 -0.61
CA VAL A 146 -3.48 11.41 -0.69
C VAL A 146 -2.82 10.03 -0.44
N PHE A 147 -1.49 9.92 -0.58
CA PHE A 147 -0.73 8.68 -0.32
C PHE A 147 0.07 8.72 0.98
N SER A 148 0.05 9.84 1.71
CA SER A 148 0.99 10.10 2.82
C SER A 148 0.63 9.43 4.14
N ASP A 149 -0.65 9.09 4.33
CA ASP A 149 -1.20 8.61 5.59
C ASP A 149 -2.06 7.34 5.37
N HIS A 150 -2.61 6.81 6.45
CA HIS A 150 -3.49 5.65 6.47
C HIS A 150 -4.62 5.77 5.44
N THR A 151 -4.94 4.65 4.78
CA THR A 151 -5.94 4.65 3.71
C THR A 151 -7.33 5.00 4.25
N ARG A 152 -7.86 6.14 3.81
CA ARG A 152 -9.23 6.58 4.11
C ARG A 152 -10.22 6.34 2.98
N PHE A 153 -9.72 6.26 1.74
CA PHE A 153 -10.54 5.99 0.58
C PHE A 153 -11.00 4.54 0.57
N ASP A 154 -12.31 4.32 0.47
CA ASP A 154 -12.91 3.00 0.54
C ASP A 154 -14.13 2.89 -0.37
N VAL A 155 -14.14 1.83 -1.18
CA VAL A 155 -15.24 1.49 -2.08
C VAL A 155 -16.11 0.36 -1.50
N GLY A 156 -15.82 -0.10 -0.28
CA GLY A 156 -16.59 -1.07 0.50
C GLY A 156 -17.02 -2.29 -0.31
N SER A 157 -18.29 -2.69 -0.16
CA SER A 157 -18.92 -3.79 -0.91
C SER A 157 -19.55 -3.36 -2.25
N ALA A 158 -19.24 -2.16 -2.76
CA ALA A 158 -19.83 -1.68 -4.01
C ALA A 158 -19.50 -2.62 -5.18
N ARG A 159 -20.56 -3.02 -5.91
CA ARG A 159 -20.50 -3.86 -7.12
C ARG A 159 -20.19 -3.07 -8.38
N ILE A 160 -20.56 -1.80 -8.41
CA ILE A 160 -20.31 -0.86 -9.50
C ILE A 160 -19.56 0.32 -8.89
N VAL A 161 -18.39 0.64 -9.46
CA VAL A 161 -17.55 1.74 -9.02
C VAL A 161 -17.21 2.58 -10.24
N ALA A 162 -17.45 3.89 -10.14
CA ALA A 162 -17.02 4.88 -11.12
C ALA A 162 -16.11 5.88 -10.42
N LEU A 163 -14.87 6.00 -10.91
CA LEU A 163 -13.88 6.94 -10.38
C LEU A 163 -13.64 8.03 -11.42
N ASP A 164 -13.93 9.27 -11.05
CA ASP A 164 -13.58 10.42 -11.88
C ASP A 164 -12.11 10.81 -11.61
N LEU A 165 -11.31 10.79 -12.68
CA LEU A 165 -9.89 11.13 -12.64
C LEU A 165 -9.60 12.46 -13.33
N GLN A 166 -10.60 13.22 -13.78
CA GLN A 166 -10.41 14.40 -14.62
C GLN A 166 -9.47 15.44 -13.99
N ASP A 167 -9.61 15.71 -12.69
CA ASP A 167 -8.79 16.71 -11.99
C ASP A 167 -7.36 16.26 -11.69
N VAL A 168 -7.08 14.96 -11.86
CA VAL A 168 -5.77 14.37 -11.57
C VAL A 168 -5.07 13.78 -12.79
N ALA A 169 -5.78 13.61 -13.90
CA ALA A 169 -5.29 13.12 -15.19
C ALA A 169 -4.76 14.28 -16.06
N LEU A 170 -3.80 15.01 -15.51
CA LEU A 170 -3.20 16.17 -16.16
C LEU A 170 -2.22 15.77 -17.28
N GLN A 171 -2.15 16.58 -18.34
CA GLN A 171 -1.24 16.40 -19.46
C GLN A 171 -0.21 17.55 -19.55
N GLY A 172 0.85 17.33 -20.34
CA GLY A 172 1.83 18.36 -20.67
C GLY A 172 3.19 18.14 -19.99
N SER A 173 3.30 18.47 -18.70
CA SER A 173 4.58 18.39 -17.97
C SER A 173 4.94 16.96 -17.57
N ALA A 174 6.22 16.71 -17.29
CA ALA A 174 6.67 15.39 -16.82
C ALA A 174 6.07 15.04 -15.44
N SER A 175 5.90 16.04 -14.57
CA SER A 175 5.18 15.88 -13.29
C SER A 175 3.71 15.51 -13.50
N ALA A 176 3.03 16.14 -14.47
CA ALA A 176 1.64 15.82 -14.81
C ALA A 176 1.51 14.37 -15.32
N LYS A 177 2.44 13.92 -16.16
CA LYS A 177 2.49 12.52 -16.61
C LYS A 177 2.69 11.54 -15.46
N LYS A 178 3.60 11.83 -14.53
CA LYS A 178 3.84 11.03 -13.32
C LYS A 178 2.58 10.95 -12.45
N GLN A 179 1.95 12.09 -12.16
CA GLN A 179 0.70 12.15 -11.40
C GLN A 179 -0.40 11.33 -12.08
N THR A 180 -0.63 11.53 -13.38
CA THR A 180 -1.62 10.76 -14.15
C THR A 180 -1.35 9.27 -14.06
N ALA A 181 -0.11 8.82 -14.24
CA ALA A 181 0.25 7.42 -14.13
C ALA A 181 -0.07 6.85 -12.73
N LEU A 182 0.34 7.53 -11.65
CA LEU A 182 0.09 7.10 -10.28
C LEU A 182 -1.42 7.00 -9.97
N MET A 183 -2.22 7.96 -10.43
CA MET A 183 -3.65 8.00 -10.16
C MET A 183 -4.40 6.91 -10.91
N TYR A 184 -4.02 6.64 -12.18
CA TYR A 184 -4.55 5.48 -12.92
C TYR A 184 -4.16 4.16 -12.26
N MET A 185 -2.93 4.02 -11.75
CA MET A 185 -2.50 2.82 -11.01
C MET A 185 -3.36 2.58 -9.76
N ILE A 186 -3.65 3.63 -8.99
CA ILE A 186 -4.49 3.51 -7.78
C ILE A 186 -5.95 3.23 -8.14
N ALA A 187 -6.49 3.89 -9.16
CA ALA A 187 -7.83 3.60 -9.66
C ALA A 187 -7.97 2.13 -10.08
N ARG A 188 -6.99 1.62 -10.85
CA ARG A 188 -6.89 0.19 -11.19
C ARG A 188 -6.80 -0.67 -9.94
N GLN A 189 -5.93 -0.32 -8.99
CA GLN A 189 -5.72 -1.11 -7.79
C GLN A 189 -6.97 -1.21 -6.92
N CYS A 190 -7.81 -0.16 -6.88
CA CYS A 190 -9.09 -0.18 -6.17
C CYS A 190 -10.04 -1.26 -6.71
N PHE A 191 -9.97 -1.56 -8.00
CA PHE A 191 -10.67 -2.68 -8.63
C PHE A 191 -9.94 -4.01 -8.37
N MET A 192 -8.65 -4.08 -8.70
CA MET A 192 -7.89 -5.33 -8.64
C MET A 192 -7.82 -5.93 -7.24
N LYS A 193 -7.71 -5.12 -6.19
CA LYS A 193 -7.67 -5.62 -4.80
C LYS A 193 -8.90 -6.42 -4.40
N LYS A 194 -10.03 -6.28 -5.12
CA LYS A 194 -11.27 -7.02 -4.85
C LYS A 194 -11.36 -8.33 -5.62
N VAL A 195 -10.65 -8.45 -6.73
CA VAL A 195 -10.89 -9.53 -7.71
C VAL A 195 -9.66 -10.37 -8.05
N ALA A 196 -8.48 -9.96 -7.57
CA ALA A 196 -7.20 -10.60 -7.91
C ALA A 196 -6.87 -11.82 -7.06
N PHE A 197 -7.71 -12.19 -6.09
CA PHE A 197 -7.49 -13.38 -5.26
C PHE A 197 -7.82 -14.65 -6.02
N SER A 198 -6.95 -15.65 -5.87
CA SER A 198 -7.05 -16.95 -6.50
C SER A 198 -6.71 -18.07 -5.50
N LYS A 199 -6.91 -19.32 -5.92
CA LYS A 199 -6.54 -20.49 -5.10
C LYS A 199 -5.02 -20.62 -4.91
N GLU A 200 -4.23 -20.02 -5.79
CA GLU A 200 -2.76 -20.03 -5.70
C GLU A 200 -2.27 -19.16 -4.54
N ASP A 201 -3.11 -18.27 -4.02
CA ASP A 201 -2.78 -17.37 -2.91
C ASP A 201 -2.94 -18.02 -1.52
N PHE A 202 -3.70 -19.12 -1.43
CA PHE A 202 -4.03 -19.77 -0.15
C PHE A 202 -2.82 -20.12 0.73
N PRO A 203 -1.67 -20.59 0.17
CA PRO A 203 -0.47 -20.85 0.98
C PRO A 203 0.11 -19.61 1.69
N PHE A 204 -0.27 -18.40 1.26
CA PHE A 204 0.21 -17.14 1.86
C PHE A 204 -0.76 -16.54 2.89
N PHE A 205 -1.96 -17.12 3.04
CA PHE A 205 -2.93 -16.65 4.02
C PHE A 205 -2.68 -17.29 5.38
N THR A 206 -2.93 -16.53 6.45
CA THR A 206 -2.94 -17.08 7.80
C THR A 206 -4.14 -18.03 7.94
N GLU A 207 -3.91 -19.22 8.50
CA GLU A 207 -4.90 -20.31 8.63
C GLU A 207 -6.25 -19.82 9.18
N LYS A 208 -6.23 -18.94 10.19
CA LYS A 208 -7.42 -18.32 10.80
C LYS A 208 -8.34 -17.64 9.77
N TYR A 209 -7.80 -16.98 8.76
CA TYR A 209 -8.60 -16.24 7.77
C TYR A 209 -8.94 -17.07 6.54
N LEU A 210 -8.34 -18.24 6.37
CA LEU A 210 -8.45 -19.04 5.15
C LEU A 210 -9.91 -19.39 4.79
N PRO A 211 -10.80 -19.80 5.73
CA PRO A 211 -12.20 -20.10 5.40
C PRO A 211 -13.01 -18.90 4.87
N PHE A 212 -12.60 -17.68 5.19
CA PHE A 212 -13.20 -16.48 4.60
C PHE A 212 -12.74 -16.30 3.15
N TYR A 213 -11.43 -16.39 2.90
CA TYR A 213 -10.87 -16.23 1.56
C TYR A 213 -11.27 -17.36 0.61
N GLU A 214 -11.46 -18.59 1.09
CA GLU A 214 -11.98 -19.69 0.28
C GLU A 214 -13.37 -19.38 -0.28
N ARG A 215 -14.27 -18.84 0.55
CA ARG A 215 -15.60 -18.41 0.12
C ARG A 215 -15.53 -17.24 -0.85
N LEU A 216 -14.73 -16.22 -0.52
CA LEU A 216 -14.53 -15.06 -1.40
C LEU A 216 -14.01 -15.48 -2.77
N VAL A 217 -12.99 -16.35 -2.83
CA VAL A 217 -12.42 -16.83 -4.09
C VAL A 217 -13.43 -17.67 -4.87
N ALA A 218 -14.25 -18.50 -4.20
CA ALA A 218 -15.31 -19.24 -4.87
C ALA A 218 -16.33 -18.29 -5.53
N ASP A 219 -16.80 -17.27 -4.81
CA ASP A 219 -17.71 -16.26 -5.34
C ASP A 219 -17.07 -15.50 -6.52
N LEU A 220 -15.79 -15.16 -6.41
CA LEU A 220 -15.05 -14.50 -7.48
C LEU A 220 -14.92 -15.38 -8.74
N VAL A 221 -14.91 -16.71 -8.67
CA VAL A 221 -14.80 -17.51 -9.90
C VAL A 221 -16.02 -17.35 -10.80
N ASP A 222 -17.20 -17.21 -10.20
CA ASP A 222 -18.47 -17.18 -10.94
C ASP A 222 -18.92 -15.76 -11.36
N GLU A 223 -18.19 -14.73 -10.95
CA GLU A 223 -18.53 -13.34 -11.25
C GLU A 223 -17.89 -12.82 -12.54
N TYR A 224 -18.70 -12.26 -13.43
CA TYR A 224 -18.20 -11.49 -14.56
C TYR A 224 -17.63 -10.13 -14.10
N LYS A 225 -16.40 -9.83 -14.52
CA LYS A 225 -15.62 -8.68 -14.07
C LYS A 225 -15.31 -7.78 -15.26
N VAL A 226 -15.70 -6.51 -15.18
CA VAL A 226 -15.42 -5.52 -16.21
C VAL A 226 -14.67 -4.36 -15.59
N MET A 227 -13.54 -4.02 -16.21
CA MET A 227 -12.78 -2.82 -15.91
C MET A 227 -12.67 -2.01 -17.19
N CYS A 228 -13.16 -0.77 -17.14
CA CYS A 228 -13.05 0.19 -18.22
C CYS A 228 -12.20 1.37 -17.74
N MET A 229 -11.16 1.70 -18.50
CA MET A 229 -10.37 2.91 -18.27
C MET A 229 -10.54 3.83 -19.48
N ASP A 230 -11.33 4.87 -19.30
CA ASP A 230 -11.47 5.88 -20.34
C ASP A 230 -10.23 6.79 -20.38
N GLU A 231 -10.01 7.42 -21.54
CA GLU A 231 -8.94 8.39 -21.75
C GLU A 231 -7.53 7.85 -21.41
N PHE A 232 -7.33 6.52 -21.49
CA PHE A 232 -6.06 5.87 -21.11
C PHE A 232 -4.85 6.40 -21.88
N HIS A 233 -5.06 6.94 -23.07
CA HIS A 233 -4.03 7.63 -23.86
C HIS A 233 -3.38 8.82 -23.11
N LYS A 234 -4.06 9.41 -22.12
CA LYS A 234 -3.53 10.48 -21.26
C LYS A 234 -2.32 10.06 -20.43
N THR A 235 -2.16 8.76 -20.19
CA THR A 235 -1.00 8.19 -19.48
C THR A 235 0.31 8.32 -20.27
N GLY A 236 0.25 8.68 -21.56
CA GLY A 236 1.42 8.93 -22.38
C GLY A 236 2.34 7.72 -22.57
N GLY A 237 1.82 6.50 -22.36
CA GLY A 237 2.61 5.27 -22.47
C GLY A 237 3.63 5.06 -21.35
N HIS A 238 3.37 5.60 -20.15
CA HIS A 238 4.28 5.45 -19.01
C HIS A 238 4.62 3.97 -18.74
N VAL A 239 5.89 3.59 -18.91
CA VAL A 239 6.34 2.19 -18.93
C VAL A 239 5.91 1.43 -17.67
N GLY A 240 6.13 2.01 -16.49
CA GLY A 240 5.75 1.35 -15.25
C GLY A 240 4.24 1.18 -15.04
N LEU A 241 3.38 1.95 -15.72
CA LEU A 241 1.94 1.70 -15.72
C LEU A 241 1.60 0.58 -16.71
N GLN A 242 2.27 0.52 -17.87
CA GLN A 242 2.06 -0.55 -18.85
C GLN A 242 2.41 -1.93 -18.28
N GLU A 243 3.46 -2.02 -17.47
CA GLU A 243 3.82 -3.24 -16.73
C GLU A 243 2.79 -3.64 -15.67
N GLN A 244 1.86 -2.75 -15.32
CA GLN A 244 0.76 -3.03 -14.41
C GLN A 244 -0.55 -3.35 -15.12
N MET A 245 -0.65 -3.19 -16.44
CA MET A 245 -1.89 -3.50 -17.17
C MET A 245 -2.03 -5.00 -17.37
#